data_AF-A0A1J7IAK6-F1
#
_entry.id   AF-A0A1J7IAK6-F1
#
_cell.length_a   1.000
_cell.length_b   1.000
_cell.length_c   1.000
_cell.angle_alpha   90.00
_cell.angle_beta   90.00
_cell.angle_gamma   90.00
#
_symmetry.space_group_name_H-M   'P 1'
#
loop_
_entity.id
_entity.type
_entity.pdbx_description
1 polymer ?
#
loop_
_entity_poly.entity_id
_entity_poly.type
_entity_poly.pdbx_seq_one_letter_code
_entity_poly.pdbx_strand_id
1 'polypeptide(L)'
;MLYMPGLDAALFLSQSKMLPNLKRFCRKPRALLALSCVSDGMRTVDALLTCKLKRKREQHSSIMPKSTLISQVFVYFFGQCLTSEGFELTRVTLVDVEGQVLIDNLVKPSNAITDYNTRFSGITSEMFDAVTTNLRDIQVKNDKVQFIWTQFSELHSYLKKQAEDSEILNKRLAERMALLTCGKNSTKGKGLKFSAFAELKQILARMDNRVYKLYMSRPTNAMLIICTGHGDTAIVRRLRKMLAEQSESNLCREHIIEILEEVQARAEVALCFVGVKH
;
A
#
# COMPACT_ATOMS: atom_id res chain seq x y z
N MET A 1 -3.84 -7.71 10.29
CA MET A 1 -3.42 -6.75 9.26
C MET A 1 -1.92 -6.93 8.99
N LEU A 2 -1.50 -6.74 7.74
CA LEU A 2 -0.11 -6.74 7.32
C LEU A 2 0.14 -5.50 6.44
N TYR A 3 1.05 -4.64 6.86
CA TYR A 3 1.47 -3.46 6.08
C TYR A 3 2.74 -3.78 5.28
N MET A 4 2.77 -3.42 3.99
CA MET A 4 3.84 -3.81 3.06
C MET A 4 4.27 -2.61 2.21
N PRO A 5 4.93 -1.59 2.78
CA PRO A 5 5.36 -0.40 2.04
C PRO A 5 6.26 -0.75 0.85
N GLY A 6 6.18 0.04 -0.21
CA GLY A 6 6.98 -0.11 -1.43
C GLY A 6 6.36 -1.01 -2.50
N LEU A 7 5.29 -1.76 -2.20
CA LEU A 7 4.61 -2.59 -3.19
C LEU A 7 3.44 -1.82 -3.83
N ASP A 8 3.72 -0.95 -4.81
CA ASP A 8 2.64 -0.29 -5.54
C ASP A 8 1.89 -1.23 -6.51
N ALA A 9 0.81 -0.70 -7.09
CA ALA A 9 0.00 -1.42 -8.06
C ALA A 9 0.79 -1.86 -9.32
N ALA A 10 1.70 -1.03 -9.81
CA ALA A 10 2.48 -1.32 -11.01
C ALA A 10 3.49 -2.45 -10.75
N LEU A 11 4.17 -2.44 -9.60
CA LEU A 11 5.09 -3.47 -9.16
C LEU A 11 4.34 -4.79 -8.92
N PHE A 12 3.19 -4.74 -8.25
CA PHE A 12 2.36 -5.92 -8.04
C PHE A 12 1.91 -6.53 -9.37
N LEU A 13 1.43 -5.73 -10.33
CA LEU A 13 0.96 -6.22 -11.63
C LEU A 13 2.12 -6.81 -12.48
N SER A 14 3.26 -6.13 -12.51
CA SER A 14 4.43 -6.55 -13.30
C SER A 14 5.12 -7.80 -12.73
N GLN A 15 5.22 -7.92 -11.40
CA GLN A 15 5.85 -9.05 -10.71
C GLN A 15 4.86 -10.04 -10.11
N SER A 16 3.61 -10.01 -10.60
CA SER A 16 2.50 -10.77 -10.05
C SER A 16 2.72 -12.30 -10.04
N LYS A 17 3.63 -12.82 -10.87
CA LYS A 17 4.04 -14.24 -10.88
C LYS A 17 4.90 -14.63 -9.67
N MET A 18 5.60 -13.68 -9.06
CA MET A 18 6.44 -13.88 -7.87
C MET A 18 5.65 -13.80 -6.56
N LEU A 19 4.37 -13.40 -6.63
CA LEU A 19 3.48 -13.27 -5.49
C LEU A 19 2.25 -14.21 -5.60
N PRO A 20 2.44 -15.53 -5.84
CA PRO A 20 1.32 -16.46 -6.06
C PRO A 20 0.45 -16.64 -4.82
N ASN A 21 1.01 -16.63 -3.61
CA ASN A 21 0.23 -16.79 -2.38
C ASN A 21 -0.58 -15.54 -2.07
N LEU A 22 -0.01 -14.36 -2.31
CA LEU A 22 -0.73 -13.09 -2.20
C LEU A 22 -1.97 -13.09 -3.12
N LYS A 23 -1.83 -13.56 -4.36
CA LYS A 23 -2.95 -13.74 -5.30
C LYS A 23 -3.96 -14.81 -4.88
N ARG A 24 -3.47 -15.90 -4.26
CA ARG A 24 -4.31 -17.04 -3.90
C ARG A 24 -5.22 -16.73 -2.71
N PHE A 25 -4.67 -16.09 -1.69
CA PHE A 25 -5.41 -15.85 -0.43
C PHE A 25 -6.25 -14.59 -0.47
N CYS A 26 -5.93 -13.67 -1.36
CA CYS A 26 -6.64 -12.40 -1.45
C CYS A 26 -7.49 -12.37 -2.72
N ARG A 27 -8.72 -11.85 -2.61
CA ARG A 27 -9.52 -11.53 -3.79
C ARG A 27 -8.81 -10.45 -4.62
N LYS A 28 -9.38 -10.10 -5.79
CA LYS A 28 -8.88 -9.00 -6.64
C LYS A 28 -8.55 -7.78 -5.76
N PRO A 29 -7.31 -7.26 -5.80
CA PRO A 29 -6.94 -6.12 -4.98
C PRO A 29 -7.80 -4.91 -5.34
N ARG A 30 -8.12 -4.11 -4.33
CA ARG A 30 -8.76 -2.82 -4.52
C ARG A 30 -7.69 -1.74 -4.51
N ALA A 31 -7.75 -0.85 -5.48
CA ALA A 31 -6.99 0.39 -5.41
C ALA A 31 -7.56 1.26 -4.29
N LEU A 32 -6.69 1.73 -3.41
CA LEU A 32 -6.96 2.79 -2.46
C LEU A 32 -6.25 4.03 -2.99
N LEU A 33 -7.02 5.07 -3.34
CA LEU A 33 -6.45 6.36 -3.69
C LEU A 33 -6.08 7.08 -2.41
N ALA A 34 -4.86 7.61 -2.32
CA ALA A 34 -4.43 8.50 -1.23
C ALA A 34 -5.31 9.78 -1.12
N LEU A 35 -6.10 10.07 -2.15
CA LEU A 35 -6.79 11.34 -2.38
C LEU A 35 -8.29 11.34 -2.05
N SER A 36 -8.92 10.19 -1.80
CA SER A 36 -10.37 10.19 -1.60
C SER A 36 -10.69 10.44 -0.13
N CYS A 37 -10.68 11.71 0.28
CA CYS A 37 -11.42 12.11 1.47
C CYS A 37 -12.90 11.94 1.21
N VAL A 38 -13.54 11.20 2.08
CA VAL A 38 -14.96 11.24 2.23
C VAL A 38 -15.09 11.54 3.70
N SER A 39 -15.32 12.82 3.98
CA SER A 39 -15.47 13.43 5.31
C SER A 39 -16.68 12.90 6.08
N ASP A 40 -17.32 11.83 5.58
CA ASP A 40 -18.59 11.31 6.01
C ASP A 40 -18.50 9.78 6.01
N GLY A 41 -18.62 9.19 7.20
CA GLY A 41 -18.50 7.74 7.40
C GLY A 41 -19.46 6.96 6.49
N MET A 42 -20.65 7.51 6.20
CA MET A 42 -21.65 6.85 5.36
C MET A 42 -21.29 6.86 3.87
N ARG A 43 -20.74 7.95 3.35
CA ARG A 43 -20.35 8.05 1.93
C ARG A 43 -19.05 7.26 1.64
N THR A 44 -18.18 7.13 2.64
CA THR A 44 -16.97 6.28 2.58
C THR A 44 -17.36 4.82 2.47
N VAL A 45 -18.33 4.42 3.29
CA VAL A 45 -18.96 3.10 3.25
C VAL A 45 -19.61 2.87 1.89
N ASP A 46 -20.40 3.80 1.35
CA ASP A 46 -21.10 3.61 0.07
C ASP A 46 -20.15 3.48 -1.15
N ALA A 47 -19.06 4.26 -1.19
CA ALA A 47 -18.02 4.13 -2.21
C ALA A 47 -17.30 2.77 -2.17
N LEU A 48 -17.13 2.18 -0.98
CA LEU A 48 -16.37 0.95 -0.73
C LEU A 48 -17.25 -0.31 -0.72
N LEU A 49 -18.55 -0.16 -0.39
CA LEU A 49 -19.62 -1.17 -0.45
C LEU A 49 -20.03 -1.55 -1.88
N THR A 50 -19.49 -0.90 -2.92
CA THR A 50 -19.60 -1.36 -4.31
C THR A 50 -18.86 -2.67 -4.61
N CYS A 51 -18.60 -3.51 -3.58
CA CYS A 51 -18.51 -4.94 -3.75
C CYS A 51 -19.88 -5.47 -4.24
N LYS A 52 -20.19 -5.31 -5.53
CA LYS A 52 -21.24 -6.10 -6.15
C LYS A 52 -20.85 -7.57 -6.04
N LEU A 53 -21.34 -8.24 -5.00
CA LEU A 53 -21.47 -9.69 -5.01
C LEU A 53 -22.25 -10.01 -6.29
N LYS A 54 -21.60 -10.67 -7.26
CA LYS A 54 -22.34 -11.43 -8.27
C LYS A 54 -23.09 -12.52 -7.50
N ARG A 55 -24.32 -12.22 -7.07
CA ARG A 55 -25.28 -13.24 -6.68
C ARG A 55 -25.50 -14.10 -7.91
N LYS A 56 -24.99 -15.33 -7.89
CA LYS A 56 -25.44 -16.37 -8.81
C LYS A 56 -26.91 -16.59 -8.44
N ARG A 57 -27.84 -16.19 -9.31
CA ARG A 57 -29.25 -16.58 -9.18
C ARG A 57 -29.28 -18.09 -9.37
N GLU A 58 -29.37 -18.83 -8.27
CA GLU A 58 -29.93 -20.18 -8.30
C GLU A 58 -31.26 -20.08 -7.57
N GLN A 59 -32.33 -20.15 -8.37
CA GLN A 59 -33.69 -20.36 -7.88
C GLN A 59 -33.80 -21.82 -7.43
N HIS A 60 -33.86 -22.09 -6.13
CA HIS A 60 -34.96 -22.86 -5.57
C HIS A 60 -34.97 -22.81 -4.05
N SER A 61 -36.18 -22.78 -3.52
CA SER A 61 -36.58 -22.69 -2.12
C SER A 61 -36.09 -23.86 -1.27
N SER A 62 -35.47 -23.54 -0.13
CA SER A 62 -35.63 -24.29 1.13
C SER A 62 -35.07 -23.46 2.28
N ILE A 63 -35.76 -23.49 3.42
CA ILE A 63 -35.40 -22.81 4.66
C ILE A 63 -34.04 -23.35 5.13
N MET A 64 -33.00 -22.55 4.97
CA MET A 64 -31.64 -22.86 5.45
C MET A 64 -31.43 -22.26 6.85
N PRO A 65 -30.75 -22.96 7.77
CA PRO A 65 -30.55 -22.49 9.13
C PRO A 65 -29.70 -21.21 9.14
N LYS A 66 -29.95 -20.33 10.12
CA LYS A 66 -29.15 -19.13 10.44
C LYS A 66 -27.72 -19.53 10.85
N SER A 67 -26.93 -20.09 9.95
CA SER A 67 -25.54 -20.45 10.18
C SER A 67 -24.62 -19.41 9.52
N THR A 68 -23.95 -18.66 10.39
CA THR A 68 -22.68 -17.95 10.17
C THR A 68 -22.69 -16.88 9.08
N LEU A 69 -23.38 -15.76 9.34
CA LEU A 69 -22.99 -14.47 8.76
C LEU A 69 -21.57 -14.15 9.23
N ILE A 70 -20.58 -14.41 8.40
CA ILE A 70 -19.22 -13.90 8.61
C ILE A 70 -19.35 -12.37 8.62
N SER A 71 -19.24 -11.75 9.81
CA SER A 71 -19.19 -10.30 9.96
C SER A 71 -18.12 -9.77 9.02
N GLN A 72 -18.52 -9.14 7.91
CA GLN A 72 -17.55 -8.59 6.96
C GLN A 72 -17.01 -7.29 7.56
N VAL A 73 -15.84 -7.37 8.15
CA VAL A 73 -15.18 -6.20 8.71
C VAL A 73 -14.44 -5.46 7.58
N PHE A 74 -14.56 -4.14 7.49
CA PHE A 74 -13.83 -3.31 6.53
C PHE A 74 -12.76 -2.51 7.26
N VAL A 75 -11.50 -2.62 6.84
CA VAL A 75 -10.43 -1.72 7.34
C VAL A 75 -10.19 -0.61 6.34
N TYR A 76 -10.13 0.61 6.86
CA TYR A 76 -9.78 1.83 6.16
C TYR A 76 -8.48 2.43 6.72
N PHE A 77 -7.67 2.97 5.80
CA PHE A 77 -6.44 3.68 6.12
C PHE A 77 -6.52 5.03 5.42
N PHE A 78 -6.82 6.06 6.19
CA PHE A 78 -7.19 7.38 5.65
C PHE A 78 -6.16 8.45 5.96
N GLY A 79 -5.55 8.35 7.13
CA GLY A 79 -4.52 9.28 7.56
C GLY A 79 -3.20 8.89 6.98
N GLN A 80 -2.69 9.65 6.02
CA GLN A 80 -1.27 9.64 5.75
C GLN A 80 -0.75 11.07 5.81
N CYS A 81 0.37 11.25 6.48
CA CYS A 81 1.10 12.51 6.48
C CYS A 81 2.37 12.37 5.65
N LEU A 82 2.88 13.47 5.14
CA LEU A 82 4.23 13.54 4.62
C LEU A 82 5.20 13.76 5.79
N THR A 83 6.24 12.96 5.84
CA THR A 83 7.38 13.14 6.73
C THR A 83 8.64 13.36 5.91
N SER A 84 9.77 13.58 6.59
CA SER A 84 11.06 13.49 5.94
C SER A 84 11.20 12.19 5.16
N GLU A 85 10.61 11.06 5.60
CA GLU A 85 10.69 9.74 4.98
C GLU A 85 9.69 9.45 3.86
N GLY A 86 8.78 10.39 3.58
CA GLY A 86 7.69 10.25 2.62
C GLY A 86 6.34 10.04 3.33
N PHE A 87 5.39 9.41 2.65
CA PHE A 87 4.08 9.17 3.22
C PHE A 87 4.14 8.11 4.34
N GLU A 88 3.68 8.48 5.53
CA GLU A 88 3.55 7.60 6.69
C GLU A 88 2.11 7.51 7.16
N LEU A 89 1.72 6.32 7.63
CA LEU A 89 0.36 6.05 8.10
C LEU A 89 0.13 6.71 9.46
N THR A 90 -0.93 7.51 9.56
CA THR A 90 -1.27 8.34 10.72
C THR A 90 -2.68 8.11 11.27
N ARG A 91 -3.52 7.31 10.62
CA ARG A 91 -4.82 6.89 11.16
C ARG A 91 -5.23 5.50 10.66
N VAL A 92 -5.74 4.68 11.56
CA VAL A 92 -6.29 3.36 11.27
C VAL A 92 -7.74 3.32 11.73
N THR A 93 -8.65 3.03 10.81
CA THR A 93 -10.09 2.93 11.10
C THR A 93 -10.61 1.57 10.66
N LEU A 94 -11.36 0.91 11.51
CA LEU A 94 -12.01 -0.38 11.27
C LEU A 94 -13.51 -0.21 11.46
N VAL A 95 -14.31 -0.71 10.53
CA VAL A 95 -15.77 -0.73 10.64
C VAL A 95 -16.34 -2.12 10.37
N ASP A 96 -17.52 -2.41 10.89
CA ASP A 96 -18.29 -3.62 10.53
C ASP A 96 -19.17 -3.41 9.28
N VAL A 97 -20.00 -4.41 8.93
CA VAL A 97 -20.91 -4.32 7.77
C VAL A 97 -22.06 -3.35 7.99
N GLU A 98 -22.41 -3.11 9.24
CA GLU A 98 -23.42 -2.15 9.65
C GLU A 98 -22.87 -0.71 9.67
N GLY A 99 -21.57 -0.54 9.42
CA GLY A 99 -20.88 0.75 9.43
C GLY A 99 -20.53 1.25 10.82
N GLN A 100 -20.64 0.41 11.87
CA GLN A 100 -20.17 0.77 13.20
C GLN A 100 -18.64 0.76 13.23
N VAL A 101 -18.07 1.80 13.84
CA VAL A 101 -16.63 1.91 14.05
C VAL A 101 -16.19 0.95 15.16
N LEU A 102 -15.34 0.00 14.80
CA LEU A 102 -14.73 -0.98 15.71
C LEU A 102 -13.37 -0.50 16.24
N ILE A 103 -12.63 0.26 15.44
CA ILE A 103 -11.33 0.89 15.78
C ILE A 103 -11.27 2.23 15.05
N ASP A 104 -10.83 3.30 15.71
CA ASP A 104 -10.47 4.54 15.04
C ASP A 104 -9.39 5.25 15.84
N ASN A 105 -8.13 4.97 15.48
CA ASN A 105 -6.98 5.43 16.24
C ASN A 105 -6.06 6.29 15.37
N LEU A 106 -5.61 7.40 15.94
CA LEU A 106 -4.49 8.16 15.42
C LEU A 106 -3.17 7.50 15.78
N VAL A 107 -2.23 7.59 14.85
CA VAL A 107 -0.94 6.92 14.92
C VAL A 107 0.14 7.94 14.76
N LYS A 108 1.01 8.07 15.78
CA LYS A 108 2.19 8.91 15.68
C LYS A 108 3.17 8.29 14.69
N PRO A 109 3.57 9.01 13.63
CA PRO A 109 4.62 8.58 12.74
C PRO A 109 5.97 8.55 13.48
N SER A 110 6.89 7.73 12.99
CA SER A 110 8.23 7.66 13.62
C SER A 110 9.07 8.89 13.28
N ASN A 111 8.78 9.53 12.14
CA ASN A 111 9.47 10.72 11.67
C ASN A 111 8.60 11.97 11.87
N ALA A 112 9.26 13.12 11.99
CA ALA A 112 8.57 14.40 12.13
C ALA A 112 7.72 14.68 10.88
N ILE A 113 6.48 15.11 11.12
CA ILE A 113 5.51 15.46 10.08
C ILE A 113 5.93 16.78 9.45
N THR A 114 6.11 16.79 8.14
CA THR A 114 6.37 18.01 7.35
C THR A 114 5.09 18.57 6.74
N ASP A 115 4.15 17.69 6.39
CA ASP A 115 2.83 18.06 5.90
C ASP A 115 1.80 17.04 6.40
N TYR A 116 0.79 17.50 7.14
CA TYR A 116 -0.29 16.64 7.63
C TYR A 116 -1.22 16.13 6.53
N ASN A 117 -1.05 16.66 5.30
CA ASN A 117 -1.86 16.36 4.15
C ASN A 117 -3.35 16.62 4.43
N THR A 118 -3.66 17.64 5.25
CA THR A 118 -4.99 17.87 5.87
C THR A 118 -6.13 17.88 4.86
N ARG A 119 -5.89 18.47 3.68
CA ARG A 119 -6.86 18.49 2.58
C ARG A 119 -7.35 17.08 2.22
N PHE A 120 -6.46 16.09 2.29
CA PHE A 120 -6.70 14.73 1.84
C PHE A 120 -6.95 13.74 2.99
N SER A 121 -6.21 13.89 4.08
CA SER A 121 -6.27 13.01 5.26
C SER A 121 -7.36 13.39 6.26
N GLY A 122 -7.81 14.66 6.24
CA GLY A 122 -8.64 15.23 7.30
C GLY A 122 -7.92 15.33 8.66
N ILE A 123 -6.60 15.13 8.68
CA ILE A 123 -5.79 15.21 9.89
C ILE A 123 -5.27 16.63 10.06
N THR A 124 -5.43 17.16 11.27
CA THR A 124 -4.88 18.45 11.65
C THR A 124 -3.73 18.28 12.64
N SER A 125 -2.91 19.33 12.80
CA SER A 125 -1.78 19.30 13.73
C SER A 125 -2.26 19.16 15.18
N GLU A 126 -3.38 19.79 15.53
CA GLU A 126 -3.94 19.81 16.88
C GLU A 126 -4.40 18.41 17.31
N MET A 127 -4.83 17.56 16.36
CA MET A 127 -5.16 16.17 16.63
C MET A 127 -3.96 15.36 17.12
N PHE A 128 -2.73 15.83 16.91
CA PHE A 128 -1.48 15.13 17.23
C PHE A 128 -0.80 15.62 18.51
N ASP A 129 -1.28 16.70 19.13
CA ASP A 129 -0.64 17.30 20.31
C ASP A 129 -0.57 16.34 21.51
N ALA A 130 -1.62 15.51 21.69
CA ALA A 130 -1.72 14.54 22.77
C ALA A 130 -1.49 13.08 22.32
N VAL A 131 -1.21 12.83 21.04
CA VAL A 131 -1.07 11.47 20.51
C VAL A 131 0.33 10.94 20.78
N THR A 132 0.41 9.88 21.58
CA THR A 132 1.66 9.16 21.87
C THR A 132 1.68 7.74 21.29
N THR A 133 0.53 7.25 20.82
CA THR A 133 0.35 5.91 20.28
C THR A 133 1.06 5.73 18.95
N ASN A 134 2.07 4.87 18.92
CA ASN A 134 2.73 4.47 17.68
C ASN A 134 1.95 3.33 17.03
N LEU A 135 2.27 3.04 15.76
CA LEU A 135 1.61 1.94 15.04
C LEU A 135 1.76 0.62 15.82
N ARG A 136 2.93 0.40 16.45
CA ARG A 136 3.26 -0.78 17.27
C ARG A 136 2.31 -0.99 18.44
N ASP A 137 1.75 0.08 18.96
CA ASP A 137 0.88 0.06 20.13
C ASP A 137 -0.58 -0.22 19.75
N ILE A 138 -0.90 -0.22 18.45
CA ILE A 138 -2.23 -0.54 17.93
C ILE A 138 -2.43 -2.05 17.94
N GLN A 139 -2.64 -2.59 19.13
CA GLN A 139 -3.20 -3.92 19.30
C GLN A 139 -4.52 -3.76 20.05
N VAL A 140 -5.62 -3.97 19.35
CA VAL A 140 -6.95 -3.86 19.95
C VAL A 140 -7.46 -5.26 20.22
N LYS A 141 -7.81 -5.51 21.47
CA LYS A 141 -8.55 -6.70 21.88
C LYS A 141 -9.78 -6.22 22.64
N ASN A 142 -10.94 -6.28 22.01
CA ASN A 142 -12.23 -6.05 22.65
C ASN A 142 -13.12 -7.28 22.46
N ASP A 143 -14.33 -7.24 23.00
CA ASP A 143 -15.27 -8.38 22.95
C ASP A 143 -15.70 -8.75 21.52
N LYS A 144 -15.55 -7.82 20.56
CA LYS A 144 -15.98 -7.98 19.16
C LYS A 144 -14.84 -8.37 18.21
N VAL A 145 -13.62 -7.88 18.43
CA VAL A 145 -12.49 -7.99 17.51
C VAL A 145 -11.16 -8.13 18.27
N GLN A 146 -10.35 -9.08 17.80
CA GLN A 146 -8.92 -9.13 18.09
C GLN A 146 -8.14 -8.65 16.86
N PHE A 147 -7.68 -7.41 16.91
CA PHE A 147 -6.88 -6.78 15.87
C PHE A 147 -5.39 -6.89 16.19
N ILE A 148 -4.67 -7.55 15.29
CA ILE A 148 -3.21 -7.69 15.33
C ILE A 148 -2.69 -7.17 14.00
N TRP A 149 -1.61 -6.40 14.04
CA TRP A 149 -0.93 -5.91 12.84
C TRP A 149 0.57 -6.23 12.85
N THR A 150 1.18 -6.19 11.68
CA THR A 150 2.64 -6.28 11.51
C THR A 150 3.04 -5.64 10.18
N GLN A 151 4.34 -5.47 9.93
CA GLN A 151 4.87 -4.83 8.73
C GLN A 151 6.01 -5.63 8.09
N PHE A 152 6.11 -5.57 6.76
CA PHE A 152 7.29 -6.00 6.02
C PHE A 152 8.07 -4.78 5.51
N SER A 153 9.25 -4.52 6.08
CA SER A 153 10.10 -3.39 5.74
C SER A 153 11.14 -3.69 4.65
N GLU A 154 11.41 -4.97 4.35
CA GLU A 154 12.53 -5.37 3.50
C GLU A 154 12.48 -4.77 2.09
N LEU A 155 11.30 -4.77 1.44
CA LEU A 155 11.12 -4.14 0.13
C LEU A 155 11.39 -2.63 0.18
N HIS A 156 10.84 -1.96 1.20
CA HIS A 156 11.05 -0.52 1.40
C HIS A 156 12.52 -0.18 1.67
N SER A 157 13.22 -0.97 2.50
CA SER A 157 14.65 -0.81 2.76
C SER A 157 15.50 -1.00 1.50
N TYR A 158 15.14 -1.97 0.65
CA TYR A 158 15.79 -2.17 -0.64
C TYR A 158 15.58 -0.97 -1.59
N LEU A 159 14.35 -0.46 -1.71
CA LEU A 159 14.07 0.72 -2.54
C LEU A 159 14.80 1.96 -2.02
N LYS A 160 14.85 2.16 -0.71
CA LYS A 160 15.59 3.25 -0.06
C LYS A 160 17.08 3.19 -0.39
N LYS A 161 17.72 2.03 -0.22
CA LYS A 161 19.13 1.82 -0.56
C LYS A 161 19.43 2.16 -2.03
N GLN A 162 18.51 1.85 -2.93
CA GLN A 162 18.68 2.12 -4.36
C GLN A 162 18.49 3.58 -4.75
N ALA A 163 17.68 4.33 -4.01
CA ALA A 163 17.53 5.76 -4.22
C ALA A 163 18.72 6.55 -3.66
N GLU A 164 19.38 6.04 -2.62
CA GLU A 164 20.57 6.67 -2.02
C GLU A 164 21.84 6.46 -2.87
N ASP A 165 21.96 5.31 -3.53
CA ASP A 165 23.06 5.00 -4.44
C ASP A 165 22.90 5.76 -5.78
N SER A 166 23.79 6.73 -6.03
CA SER A 166 23.69 7.61 -7.19
C SER A 166 23.98 6.89 -8.52
N GLU A 167 24.82 5.86 -8.53
CA GLU A 167 25.13 5.10 -9.74
C GLU A 167 23.93 4.24 -10.14
N ILE A 168 23.35 3.51 -9.18
CA ILE A 168 22.16 2.69 -9.39
C ILE A 168 20.97 3.56 -9.81
N LEU A 169 20.78 4.69 -9.13
CA LEU A 169 19.72 5.63 -9.43
C LEU A 169 19.84 6.16 -10.86
N ASN A 170 21.00 6.72 -11.24
CA ASN A 170 21.21 7.28 -12.57
C ASN A 170 20.96 6.24 -13.67
N LYS A 171 21.39 4.99 -13.45
CA LYS A 171 21.14 3.91 -14.40
C LYS A 171 19.65 3.60 -14.54
N ARG A 172 18.89 3.58 -13.44
CA ARG A 172 17.42 3.42 -13.46
C ARG A 172 16.69 4.57 -14.13
N LEU A 173 17.15 5.80 -13.91
CA LEU A 173 16.57 6.97 -14.56
C LEU A 173 16.80 6.93 -16.07
N ALA A 174 18.03 6.60 -16.50
CA ALA A 174 18.34 6.42 -17.92
C ALA A 174 17.47 5.32 -18.57
N GLU A 175 17.23 4.20 -17.87
CA GLU A 175 16.32 3.15 -18.35
C GLU A 175 14.88 3.65 -18.50
N ARG A 176 14.36 4.41 -17.52
CA ARG A 176 13.02 5.00 -17.62
C ARG A 176 12.92 6.02 -18.74
N MET A 177 13.93 6.87 -18.91
CA MET A 177 13.98 7.83 -20.01
C MET A 177 13.99 7.11 -21.36
N ALA A 178 14.79 6.06 -21.51
CA ALA A 178 14.79 5.26 -22.73
C ALA A 178 13.41 4.65 -23.02
N LEU A 179 12.67 4.22 -22.00
CA LEU A 179 11.30 3.71 -22.14
C LEU A 179 10.28 4.80 -22.50
N LEU A 180 10.49 6.04 -22.07
CA LEU A 180 9.61 7.18 -22.36
C LEU A 180 9.86 7.73 -23.78
N THR A 181 11.13 7.85 -24.19
CA THR A 181 11.52 8.38 -25.51
C THR A 181 11.34 7.36 -26.64
N CYS A 182 11.60 6.08 -26.39
CA CYS A 182 11.32 5.03 -27.38
C CYS A 182 9.83 4.66 -27.30
N GLY A 183 9.02 5.18 -28.21
CA GLY A 183 7.61 4.81 -28.36
C GLY A 183 7.39 3.29 -28.28
N LYS A 184 6.22 2.89 -27.75
CA LYS A 184 5.76 1.54 -27.32
C LYS A 184 5.91 0.35 -28.31
N ASN A 185 6.80 0.39 -29.30
CA ASN A 185 6.99 -0.63 -30.33
C ASN A 185 8.23 -1.51 -30.13
N SER A 186 8.61 -1.80 -28.89
CA SER A 186 9.58 -2.88 -28.60
C SER A 186 9.08 -3.78 -27.48
N THR A 187 8.04 -4.57 -27.79
CA THR A 187 7.89 -5.89 -27.17
C THR A 187 9.04 -6.78 -27.64
N LYS A 188 10.23 -6.63 -27.03
CA LYS A 188 11.38 -7.58 -26.95
C LYS A 188 12.71 -6.81 -26.80
N GLY A 189 12.85 -6.00 -25.75
CA GLY A 189 14.18 -5.63 -25.25
C GLY A 189 14.72 -6.78 -24.40
N LYS A 190 15.73 -7.51 -24.88
CA LYS A 190 16.49 -8.49 -24.09
C LYS A 190 17.08 -7.76 -22.88
N GLY A 191 16.42 -7.89 -21.73
CA GLY A 191 16.72 -7.14 -20.51
C GLY A 191 18.17 -7.35 -20.08
N LEU A 192 18.90 -6.25 -20.00
CA LEU A 192 20.21 -6.15 -19.37
C LEU A 192 20.10 -6.79 -17.97
N LYS A 193 20.79 -7.92 -17.77
CA LYS A 193 20.77 -8.68 -16.51
C LYS A 193 21.31 -7.80 -15.39
N PHE A 194 20.42 -7.22 -14.61
CA PHE A 194 20.75 -6.45 -13.42
C PHE A 194 20.71 -7.36 -12.18
N SER A 195 21.81 -7.38 -11.41
CA SER A 195 21.84 -7.97 -10.07
C SER A 195 20.71 -7.43 -9.19
N ALA A 196 20.43 -6.13 -9.29
CA ALA A 196 19.33 -5.46 -8.62
C ALA A 196 17.97 -6.15 -8.89
N PHE A 197 17.68 -6.53 -10.14
CA PHE A 197 16.41 -7.17 -10.48
C PHE A 197 16.30 -8.59 -9.91
N ALA A 198 17.43 -9.31 -9.80
CA ALA A 198 17.49 -10.60 -9.14
C ALA A 198 17.21 -10.47 -7.62
N GLU A 199 17.82 -9.49 -6.96
CA GLU A 199 17.60 -9.22 -5.53
C GLU A 199 16.13 -8.83 -5.26
N LEU A 200 15.54 -7.95 -6.08
CA LEU A 200 14.13 -7.59 -5.97
C LEU A 200 13.22 -8.83 -6.04
N LYS A 201 13.46 -9.72 -7.01
CA LYS A 201 12.69 -10.96 -7.14
C LYS A 201 12.82 -11.86 -5.91
N GLN A 202 14.03 -11.97 -5.35
CA GLN A 202 14.25 -12.75 -4.13
C GLN A 202 13.53 -12.13 -2.93
N ILE A 203 13.51 -10.80 -2.79
CA ILE A 203 12.73 -10.10 -1.76
C ILE A 203 11.25 -10.40 -1.93
N LEU A 204 10.70 -10.25 -3.14
CA LEU A 204 9.28 -10.53 -3.41
C LEU A 204 8.91 -11.98 -3.10
N ALA A 205 9.75 -12.95 -3.48
CA ALA A 205 9.52 -14.36 -3.20
C ALA A 205 9.55 -14.67 -1.69
N ARG A 206 10.51 -14.11 -0.95
CA ARG A 206 10.58 -14.25 0.52
C ARG A 206 9.36 -13.63 1.19
N MET A 207 8.95 -12.47 0.71
CA MET A 207 7.77 -11.74 1.17
C MET A 207 6.49 -12.57 0.97
N ASP A 208 6.28 -13.15 -0.22
CA ASP A 208 5.14 -14.03 -0.52
C ASP A 208 5.11 -15.28 0.38
N ASN A 209 6.26 -15.91 0.61
CA ASN A 209 6.37 -17.05 1.52
C ASN A 209 6.03 -16.66 2.98
N ARG A 210 6.40 -15.45 3.42
CA ARG A 210 6.02 -14.96 4.75
C ARG A 210 4.52 -14.69 4.83
N VAL A 211 3.89 -14.13 3.79
CA VAL A 211 2.42 -14.00 3.70
C VAL A 211 1.76 -15.37 3.84
N TYR A 212 2.26 -16.38 3.11
CA TYR A 212 1.78 -17.75 3.20
C TYR A 212 1.85 -18.31 4.62
N LYS A 213 3.01 -18.22 5.26
CA LYS A 213 3.19 -18.70 6.65
C LYS A 213 2.26 -17.99 7.63
N LEU A 214 2.11 -16.67 7.50
CA LEU A 214 1.19 -15.89 8.31
C LEU A 214 -0.25 -16.38 8.13
N TYR A 215 -0.72 -16.48 6.89
CA TYR A 215 -2.06 -16.97 6.58
C TYR A 215 -2.29 -18.38 7.14
N MET A 216 -1.36 -19.31 6.92
CA MET A 216 -1.48 -20.69 7.40
C MET A 216 -1.52 -20.79 8.93
N SER A 217 -0.79 -19.93 9.64
CA SER A 217 -0.78 -19.90 11.11
C SER A 217 -2.06 -19.35 11.76
N ARG A 218 -2.95 -18.69 11.01
CA ARG A 218 -4.16 -18.09 11.58
C ARG A 218 -5.24 -19.14 11.89
N PRO A 219 -6.12 -18.91 12.88
CA PRO A 219 -7.30 -19.75 13.08
C PRO A 219 -8.29 -19.63 11.91
N THR A 220 -9.22 -20.57 11.82
CA THR A 220 -10.37 -20.47 10.90
C THR A 220 -11.22 -19.25 11.25
N ASN A 221 -11.90 -18.69 10.25
CA ASN A 221 -12.65 -17.43 10.31
C ASN A 221 -11.81 -16.17 10.60
N ALA A 222 -10.48 -16.26 10.58
CA ALA A 222 -9.62 -15.09 10.69
C ALA A 222 -9.56 -14.33 9.36
N MET A 223 -9.69 -13.00 9.43
CA MET A 223 -9.52 -12.11 8.29
C MET A 223 -8.07 -11.61 8.20
N LEU A 224 -7.43 -11.83 7.04
CA LEU A 224 -6.14 -11.28 6.68
C LEU A 224 -6.33 -10.09 5.74
N ILE A 225 -5.73 -8.97 6.11
CA ILE A 225 -5.85 -7.69 5.41
C ILE A 225 -4.44 -7.22 5.15
N ILE A 226 -4.12 -7.00 3.87
CA ILE A 226 -2.78 -6.62 3.44
C ILE A 226 -2.87 -5.29 2.70
N CYS A 227 -2.10 -4.31 3.17
CA CYS A 227 -2.09 -2.95 2.63
C CYS A 227 -0.68 -2.63 2.17
N THR A 228 -0.53 -2.29 0.89
CA THR A 228 0.80 -2.22 0.27
C THR A 228 1.46 -0.85 0.31
N GLY A 229 0.87 0.09 1.07
CA GLY A 229 1.41 1.44 1.23
C GLY A 229 1.60 2.15 -0.11
N HIS A 230 2.43 3.18 -0.09
CA HIS A 230 2.84 3.91 -1.29
C HIS A 230 4.09 3.23 -1.87
N GLY A 231 4.27 3.33 -3.18
CA GLY A 231 5.32 2.65 -3.95
C GLY A 231 6.74 3.09 -3.58
N ASP A 232 7.58 3.29 -4.59
CA ASP A 232 8.94 3.80 -4.37
C ASP A 232 8.92 5.29 -3.98
N THR A 233 8.62 5.59 -2.71
CA THR A 233 8.66 6.96 -2.19
C THR A 233 10.08 7.49 -2.04
N ALA A 234 11.07 6.60 -1.94
CA ALA A 234 12.47 6.97 -1.79
C ALA A 234 13.01 7.64 -3.06
N ILE A 235 12.68 7.11 -4.25
CA ILE A 235 13.08 7.74 -5.51
C ILE A 235 12.39 9.10 -5.72
N VAL A 236 11.10 9.25 -5.35
CA VAL A 236 10.40 10.54 -5.39
C VAL A 236 11.14 11.59 -4.57
N ARG A 237 11.52 11.25 -3.33
CA ARG A 237 12.28 12.13 -2.44
C ARG A 237 13.64 12.51 -3.02
N ARG A 238 14.36 11.52 -3.54
CA ARG A 238 15.69 11.74 -4.12
C ARG A 238 15.62 12.67 -5.33
N LEU A 239 14.64 12.49 -6.22
CA LEU A 239 14.43 13.36 -7.38
C LEU A 239 14.07 14.78 -6.97
N ARG A 240 13.18 14.96 -5.97
CA ARG A 240 12.88 16.29 -5.42
C ARG A 240 14.12 16.97 -4.83
N LYS A 241 14.97 16.22 -4.12
CA LYS A 241 16.24 16.71 -3.57
C LYS A 241 17.20 17.14 -4.70
N MET A 242 17.34 16.34 -5.75
CA MET A 242 18.16 16.70 -6.93
C MET A 242 17.65 17.98 -7.61
N LEU A 243 16.33 18.17 -7.73
CA LEU A 243 15.74 19.38 -8.30
C LEU A 243 15.97 20.63 -7.44
N ALA A 244 16.08 20.47 -6.12
CA ALA A 244 16.34 21.57 -5.18
C ALA A 244 17.83 21.94 -5.11
N GLU A 245 18.73 20.96 -5.17
CA GLU A 245 20.17 21.15 -4.96
C GLU A 245 20.94 21.61 -6.21
N GLN A 246 20.29 21.72 -7.39
CA GLN A 246 20.93 22.04 -8.69
C GLN A 246 22.19 21.18 -8.98
N SER A 247 22.28 19.98 -8.41
CA SER A 247 23.45 19.12 -8.56
C SER A 247 23.63 18.71 -10.03
N GLU A 248 24.88 18.67 -10.51
CA GLU A 248 25.29 18.16 -11.82
C GLU A 248 24.89 16.68 -12.01
N SER A 249 23.63 16.42 -12.26
CA SER A 249 23.21 15.15 -12.85
C SER A 249 23.34 15.25 -14.37
N ASN A 250 23.84 14.20 -15.01
CA ASN A 250 23.90 14.07 -16.48
C ASN A 250 22.52 14.15 -17.19
N LEU A 251 21.43 14.36 -16.43
CA LEU A 251 20.06 14.38 -16.91
C LEU A 251 19.52 15.80 -16.89
N CYS A 252 18.90 16.23 -17.99
CA CYS A 252 18.23 17.53 -18.06
C CYS A 252 17.10 17.61 -17.00
N ARG A 253 16.95 18.79 -16.40
CA ARG A 253 15.94 19.09 -15.37
C ARG A 253 14.52 18.71 -15.79
N GLU A 254 14.19 18.93 -17.06
CA GLU A 254 12.89 18.58 -17.65
C GLU A 254 12.57 17.09 -17.54
N HIS A 255 13.53 16.22 -17.87
CA HIS A 255 13.37 14.77 -17.76
C HIS A 255 13.21 14.31 -16.31
N ILE A 256 13.89 14.98 -15.37
CA ILE A 256 13.74 14.67 -13.94
C ILE A 256 12.32 14.98 -13.47
N ILE A 257 11.72 16.08 -13.94
CA ILE A 257 10.34 16.46 -13.63
C ILE A 257 9.37 15.44 -14.21
N GLU A 258 9.52 15.04 -15.48
CA GLU A 258 8.64 14.06 -16.12
C GLU A 258 8.66 12.70 -15.39
N ILE A 259 9.86 12.21 -15.03
CA ILE A 259 9.98 10.97 -14.25
C ILE A 259 9.39 11.13 -12.85
N LEU A 260 9.60 12.28 -12.21
CA LEU A 260 9.05 12.57 -10.89
C LEU A 260 7.52 12.49 -10.91
N GLU A 261 6.87 13.11 -11.90
CA GLU A 261 5.41 13.05 -12.07
C GLU A 261 4.93 11.61 -12.25
N GLU A 262 5.61 10.81 -13.08
CA GLU A 262 5.25 9.42 -13.31
C GLU A 262 5.41 8.56 -12.04
N VAL A 263 6.53 8.67 -11.34
CA VAL A 263 6.78 7.93 -10.10
C VAL A 263 5.79 8.36 -9.02
N GLN A 264 5.56 9.66 -8.88
CA GLN A 264 4.63 10.19 -7.88
C GLN A 264 3.22 9.66 -8.12
N ALA A 265 2.73 9.71 -9.35
CA ALA A 265 1.41 9.16 -9.70
C ALA A 265 1.28 7.66 -9.36
N ARG A 266 2.37 6.88 -9.52
CA ARG A 266 2.40 5.47 -9.10
C ARG A 266 2.41 5.31 -7.58
N ALA A 267 3.08 6.20 -6.86
CA ALA A 267 3.18 6.15 -5.41
C ALA A 267 1.84 6.49 -4.72
N GLU A 268 0.94 7.23 -5.38
CA GLU A 268 -0.38 7.64 -4.83
C GLU A 268 -1.43 6.52 -4.77
N VAL A 269 -1.20 5.40 -5.47
CA VAL A 269 -2.15 4.28 -5.54
C VAL A 269 -1.65 3.11 -4.69
N ALA A 270 -2.22 2.97 -3.51
CA ALA A 270 -2.01 1.79 -2.67
C ALA A 270 -2.94 0.65 -3.09
N LEU A 271 -2.55 -0.60 -2.82
CA LEU A 271 -3.43 -1.75 -2.95
C LEU A 271 -3.85 -2.27 -1.58
N CYS A 272 -5.14 -2.61 -1.48
CA CYS A 272 -5.69 -3.35 -0.36
C CYS A 272 -6.17 -4.72 -0.81
N PHE A 273 -5.71 -5.73 -0.08
CA PHE A 273 -6.02 -7.12 -0.29
C PHE A 273 -6.74 -7.66 0.95
N VAL A 274 -7.81 -8.41 0.72
CA VAL A 274 -8.62 -9.01 1.78
C VAL A 274 -8.82 -10.49 1.48
N GLY A 275 -8.54 -11.31 2.48
CA GLY A 275 -8.77 -12.75 2.49
C GLY A 275 -9.32 -13.22 3.83
N VAL A 276 -10.27 -14.15 3.81
CA VAL A 276 -10.78 -14.81 5.02
C VAL A 276 -10.28 -16.25 4.99
N LYS A 277 -9.68 -16.71 6.09
CA LYS A 277 -9.32 -18.11 6.23
C LYS A 277 -10.56 -18.91 6.55
N HIS A 278 -10.91 -19.82 5.65
CA HIS A 278 -11.95 -20.82 5.85
C HIS A 278 -11.35 -22.08 6.46
#